data_AF-A0A526YHC6-F1
#
_entry.id   AF-A0A526YHC6-F1
#
_cell.length_a   1.000
_cell.length_b   1.000
_cell.length_c   1.000
_cell.angle_alpha   90.00
_cell.angle_beta   90.00
_cell.angle_gamma   90.00
#
_symmetry.space_group_name_H-M   'P 1'
#
loop_
_entity.id
_entity.type
_entity.pdbx_description
1 polymer ?
#
loop_
_entity_poly.entity_id
_entity_poly.type
_entity_poly.pdbx_seq_one_letter_code
_entity_poly.pdbx_strand_id
1 'polypeptide(L)' 'MRTFLYTLVSAVLLAATVLAGTGPASAQEKLTVYTYESFTAEWGPGPAVKKAFEAECGCILEFVAVADGVALL' A
#
# COMPACT_ATOMS: atom_id res chain seq x y z
N MET A 1 29.54 6.34 36.15
CA MET A 1 28.93 5.02 35.86
C MET A 1 27.43 5.12 35.57
N ARG A 2 26.62 5.70 36.46
CA ARG A 2 25.15 5.85 36.27
C ARG A 2 24.77 6.75 35.08
N THR A 3 25.43 7.89 34.90
CA THR A 3 25.23 8.79 33.75
C THR A 3 25.56 8.12 32.42
N PHE A 4 26.66 7.38 32.36
CA PHE A 4 27.05 6.61 31.17
C PHE A 4 26.02 5.53 30.83
N LEU A 5 25.45 4.87 31.85
CA LEU A 5 24.39 3.89 31.69
C LEU A 5 23.11 4.53 31.12
N TYR A 6 22.71 5.71 31.60
CA TYR A 6 21.54 6.43 31.09
C TYR A 6 21.70 6.89 29.64
N THR A 7 22.88 7.39 29.25
CA THR A 7 23.14 7.79 27.87
C THR A 7 23.08 6.60 26.92
N LEU A 8 23.60 5.45 27.34
CA LEU A 8 23.55 4.20 26.57
C LEU A 8 22.12 3.70 26.40
N VAL A 9 21.33 3.72 27.48
CA VAL A 9 19.91 3.30 27.45
C VAL A 9 19.10 4.21 26.51
N SER A 10 19.26 5.53 26.60
CA SER A 10 18.55 6.48 25.73
C SER A 10 18.92 6.32 24.26
N ALA A 11 20.19 6.07 23.95
CA ALA A 11 20.65 5.85 22.57
C ALA A 11 20.06 4.56 21.97
N VAL A 12 19.98 3.49 22.75
CA VAL A 12 19.36 2.21 22.34
C VAL A 12 17.86 2.37 22.10
N LEU A 13 17.16 3.11 22.98
CA LEU A 13 15.74 3.42 22.82
C LEU A 13 15.46 4.22 21.54
N LEU A 14 16.29 5.24 21.25
CA LEU A 14 16.12 6.05 20.04
C LEU A 14 16.35 5.21 18.78
N ALA A 15 17.38 4.38 18.76
CA ALA A 15 17.66 3.48 17.64
C ALA A 15 16.52 2.48 17.40
N ALA A 16 15.95 1.90 18.46
CA ALA A 16 14.85 0.94 18.35
C ALA A 16 13.59 1.55 17.71
N THR A 17 13.28 2.83 17.96
CA THR A 17 12.12 3.49 17.36
C THR A 17 12.26 3.72 15.84
N VAL A 18 13.48 3.94 15.35
CA VAL A 18 13.73 4.14 13.91
C VAL A 18 13.55 2.84 13.12
N LEU A 19 13.90 1.69 13.69
CA LEU A 19 13.71 0.39 13.03
C LEU A 19 12.27 -0.12 13.05
N ALA A 20 11.42 0.37 13.97
CA ALA A 20 10.03 -0.09 14.09
C ALA A 20 9.08 0.56 13.05
N GLY A 21 9.47 1.68 12.44
CA GLY A 21 8.61 2.46 11.53
C GLY A 21 8.69 2.10 10.05
N THR A 22 9.60 1.21 9.64
CA THR A 22 9.83 0.88 8.22
C THR A 22 9.26 -0.47 7.80
N GLY A 23 8.35 -1.05 8.58
CA GLY A 23 7.62 -2.24 8.15
C GLY A 23 6.73 -1.95 6.94
N PRO A 24 6.42 -2.95 6.09
CA PRO A 24 5.46 -2.76 5.01
C PRO A 24 4.16 -2.21 5.61
N ALA A 25 3.70 -1.08 5.11
CA ALA A 25 2.39 -0.56 5.47
C ALA A 25 1.38 -1.67 5.15
N SER A 26 0.70 -2.19 6.18
CA SER A 26 -0.38 -3.16 5.96
C SER A 26 -1.52 -2.40 5.29
N ALA A 27 -1.50 -2.34 3.97
CA ALA A 27 -2.66 -1.91 3.20
C ALA A 27 -3.84 -2.80 3.62
N GLN A 28 -5.06 -2.25 3.64
CA GLN A 28 -6.25 -3.08 3.76
C GLN A 28 -6.14 -4.26 2.79
N GLU A 29 -6.60 -5.44 3.21
CA GLU A 29 -6.56 -6.66 2.38
C GLU A 29 -7.14 -6.44 0.97
N LYS A 30 -7.94 -5.39 0.80
CA LYS A 30 -8.50 -4.96 -0.46
C LYS A 30 -8.22 -3.49 -0.80
N LEU A 31 -7.75 -3.24 -2.01
CA LEU A 31 -7.62 -1.93 -2.66
C LEU A 31 -8.74 -1.76 -3.70
N THR A 32 -9.61 -0.77 -3.52
CA THR A 32 -10.68 -0.45 -4.50
C THR A 32 -10.28 0.76 -5.35
N VAL A 33 -10.29 0.61 -6.67
CA VAL A 33 -9.95 1.64 -7.64
C VAL A 33 -11.15 1.92 -8.53
N TYR A 34 -11.64 3.15 -8.51
CA TYR A 34 -12.71 3.61 -9.39
C TYR A 34 -12.13 4.04 -10.73
N THR A 35 -12.71 3.56 -11.82
CA THR A 35 -12.24 3.82 -13.18
C THR A 35 -13.40 3.70 -14.16
N TYR A 36 -13.14 3.87 -15.45
CA TYR A 36 -14.14 3.84 -16.51
C TYR A 36 -14.31 2.45 -17.14
N GLU A 37 -15.45 2.19 -17.78
CA GLU A 37 -15.84 0.85 -18.28
C GLU A 37 -14.84 0.21 -19.25
N SER A 38 -14.24 1.01 -20.15
CA SER A 38 -13.26 0.48 -21.12
C SER A 38 -11.96 0.02 -20.48
N PHE A 39 -11.64 0.49 -19.26
CA PHE A 39 -10.51 -0.01 -18.51
C PHE A 39 -10.78 -1.40 -17.93
N THR A 40 -11.98 -1.61 -17.38
CA THR A 40 -12.36 -2.85 -16.67
C THR A 40 -12.86 -3.97 -17.56
N ALA A 41 -13.13 -3.68 -18.83
CA ALA A 41 -13.59 -4.68 -19.80
C ALA A 41 -12.62 -5.87 -19.92
N GLU A 42 -13.12 -7.04 -20.32
CA GLU A 42 -12.27 -8.24 -20.52
C GLU A 42 -11.18 -8.03 -21.59
N TRP A 43 -11.47 -7.19 -22.58
CA TRP A 43 -10.52 -6.76 -23.62
C TRP A 43 -9.65 -5.56 -23.20
N GLY A 44 -9.96 -4.95 -22.05
CA GLY A 44 -9.27 -3.78 -21.52
C GLY A 44 -7.97 -4.13 -20.78
N PRO A 45 -7.25 -3.11 -20.30
CA PRO A 45 -6.01 -3.31 -19.55
C PRO A 45 -6.23 -3.84 -18.13
N GLY A 46 -7.41 -3.66 -17.54
CA GLY A 46 -7.72 -3.98 -16.14
C GLY A 46 -7.33 -5.40 -15.71
N PRO A 47 -7.72 -6.46 -16.42
CA PRO A 47 -7.37 -7.83 -16.05
C PRO A 47 -5.85 -8.08 -15.96
N ALA A 48 -5.08 -7.54 -16.90
CA ALA A 48 -3.62 -7.70 -16.92
C ALA A 48 -2.96 -6.90 -15.79
N VAL A 49 -3.40 -5.66 -15.56
CA VAL A 49 -2.89 -4.81 -14.47
C VAL A 49 -3.20 -5.42 -13.12
N LYS A 50 -4.43 -5.91 -12.90
CA LYS A 50 -4.83 -6.59 -11.66
C LYS A 50 -3.89 -7.75 -11.34
N LYS A 51 -3.69 -8.66 -12.30
CA LYS A 51 -2.83 -9.82 -12.10
C LYS A 51 -1.39 -9.43 -11.75
N ALA A 52 -0.83 -8.44 -12.45
CA ALA A 52 0.55 -7.99 -12.20
C ALA A 52 0.67 -7.28 -10.84
N PHE A 53 -0.28 -6.41 -10.52
CA PHE A 53 -0.25 -5.62 -9.29
C PHE A 53 -0.49 -6.48 -8.04
N GLU A 54 -1.45 -7.41 -8.09
CA GLU A 54 -1.72 -8.34 -6.97
C GLU A 54 -0.51 -9.23 -6.65
N ALA A 55 0.31 -9.58 -7.66
CA ALA A 55 1.55 -10.32 -7.46
C ALA A 55 2.63 -9.53 -6.72
N GLU A 56 2.57 -8.20 -6.75
CA GLU A 56 3.53 -7.32 -6.07
C GLU A 56 3.01 -6.84 -4.72
N CYS A 57 1.72 -6.46 -4.63
CA CYS A 57 1.17 -5.84 -3.43
C CYS A 57 0.79 -6.85 -2.33
N GLY A 58 0.54 -8.12 -2.68
CA GLY A 58 -0.01 -9.09 -1.73
C GLY A 58 -1.41 -8.71 -1.22
N CYS A 59 -2.19 -8.02 -2.05
CA CYS A 59 -3.49 -7.45 -1.74
C CYS A 59 -4.54 -7.88 -2.79
N ILE A 60 -5.82 -7.68 -2.48
CA ILE A 60 -6.94 -7.89 -3.42
C ILE A 60 -7.22 -6.56 -4.13
N LEU A 61 -7.10 -6.51 -5.45
CA LEU A 61 -7.43 -5.33 -6.24
C LEU A 61 -8.87 -5.45 -6.78
N GLU A 62 -9.71 -4.46 -6.49
CA GLU A 62 -11.07 -4.34 -7.01
C GLU A 62 -11.19 -3.11 -7.91
N PHE A 63 -11.55 -3.31 -9.17
CA PHE A 63 -11.90 -2.20 -10.06
C PHE A 63 -13.41 -1.98 -10.04
N VAL A 64 -13.83 -0.74 -9.80
CA VAL A 64 -15.24 -0.33 -9.89
C VAL A 64 -15.38 0.57 -11.10
N ALA A 65 -16.14 0.08 -12.09
CA ALA A 65 -16.45 0.85 -13.29
C ALA A 65 -17.53 1.89 -13.00
N VAL A 66 -17.24 3.14 -13.37
CA VAL A 66 -18.19 4.25 -13.44
C VAL A 66 -18.34 4.63 -14.92
N ALA A 67 -19.54 5.03 -15.32
CA ALA A 67 -19.99 5.11 -16.72
C ALA A 67 -18.93 5.59 -17.74
N ASP A 68 -18.34 6.76 -17.54
CA ASP A 68 -17.27 7.30 -18.37
C ASP A 68 -16.20 7.91 -17.44
N GLY A 69 -14.95 8.02 -17.89
CA GLY A 69 -13.92 8.78 -17.19
C GLY A 69 -14.30 10.24 -16.95
N VAL A 70 -15.20 10.81 -17.78
CA VAL A 70 -15.83 12.11 -17.53
C VAL A 70 -16.70 12.10 -16.27
N ALA A 71 -17.39 10.99 -15.97
CA ALA A 71 -18.24 10.87 -14.79
C ALA A 71 -17.43 10.76 -13.47
N LEU A 72 -16.10 10.60 -13.56
CA LEU A 72 -15.18 10.61 -12.42
C LEU A 72 -14.60 12.00 -12.10
N LEU A 73 -14.84 13.01 -12.95
CA LEU A 73 -14.43 14.41 -12.77
C LEU A 73 -15.56 15.25 -12.17
#